data_AF-A0A349JCU9-F1
#
_entry.id   AF-A0A349JCU9-F1
#
_cell.length_a   1.000
_cell.length_b   1.000
_cell.length_c   1.000
_cell.angle_alpha   90.00
_cell.angle_beta   90.00
_cell.angle_gamma   90.00
#
_symmetry.space_group_name_H-M   'P 1'
#
loop_
_entity.id
_entity.type
_entity.pdbx_description
1 polymer ?
#
loop_
_entity_poly.entity_id
_entity_poly.type
_entity_poly.pdbx_seq_one_letter_code
_entity_poly.pdbx_strand_id
1 'polypeptide(L)'
;MREGKTIKVERRLLKQAHDGTGLTKRQLEVHAALPEGALTWSEAGERGGCSRAVLEKLLAAGALSEERDAAEVQEVRLEASAERHAHTDEQQRAIDTVAAALESARHEAFLLYGVTGSGKTLVYLDLAERVIAAGRQVLFLLPEIALTPQLAARVRARIPRTVVWHSGFTDGERAEMWRQVAAGETDLVLGTRSALFAPLPAPGLVVVDEEHEHSYKQESVPRYHARDLAVVYAKQLGIPVLLGSATPSLESVWNAKPGDGSAPRYRVLQL
;
A
#
# COMPACT_ATOMS: atom_id res chain seq x y z
N MET A 1 -20.52 3.90 12.96
CA MET A 1 -21.19 3.64 11.67
C MET A 1 -20.41 2.54 10.98
N ARG A 2 -21.07 1.44 10.59
CA ARG A 2 -20.46 0.30 9.88
C ARG A 2 -20.71 0.48 8.38
N GLU A 3 -20.09 1.50 7.79
CA GLU A 3 -20.14 1.70 6.34
C GLU A 3 -19.28 0.62 5.66
N GLY A 4 -19.80 -0.02 4.59
CA GLY A 4 -19.09 -1.07 3.82
C GLY A 4 -19.28 -2.52 4.27
N LYS A 5 -20.41 -2.86 4.92
CA LYS A 5 -20.72 -4.25 5.31
C LYS A 5 -22.05 -4.69 4.71
N THR A 6 -22.08 -5.89 4.16
CA THR A 6 -23.29 -6.56 3.65
C THR A 6 -23.71 -7.72 4.55
N ILE A 7 -25.01 -7.99 4.54
CA ILE A 7 -25.63 -9.14 5.18
C ILE A 7 -25.69 -10.25 4.13
N LYS A 8 -25.06 -11.38 4.43
CA LYS A 8 -25.15 -12.57 3.60
C LYS A 8 -26.19 -13.53 4.16
N VAL A 9 -27.12 -13.88 3.28
CA VAL A 9 -28.25 -14.77 3.54
C VAL A 9 -27.95 -16.11 2.88
N GLU A 10 -27.86 -17.18 3.68
CA GLU A 10 -27.70 -18.55 3.18
C GLU A 10 -28.71 -19.47 3.87
N ARG A 11 -29.51 -20.23 3.12
CA ARG A 11 -30.56 -21.08 3.71
C ARG A 11 -30.00 -22.18 4.62
N ARG A 12 -28.72 -22.55 4.45
CA ARG A 12 -28.03 -23.50 5.34
C ARG A 12 -27.85 -22.96 6.77
N LEU A 13 -27.62 -21.66 6.92
CA LEU A 13 -27.41 -20.99 8.21
C LEU A 13 -28.70 -20.96 9.02
N LEU A 14 -29.84 -20.75 8.36
CA LEU A 14 -31.16 -20.86 9.00
C LEU A 14 -31.41 -22.25 9.59
N LYS A 15 -31.06 -23.33 8.86
CA LYS A 15 -31.24 -24.70 9.35
C LYS A 15 -30.38 -24.96 10.60
N GLN A 16 -29.13 -24.50 10.59
CA GLN A 16 -28.22 -24.64 11.74
C GLN A 16 -28.67 -23.82 12.95
N ALA A 17 -29.20 -22.61 12.73
CA ALA A 17 -29.69 -21.74 13.81
C ALA A 17 -31.02 -22.23 14.41
N HIS A 18 -31.90 -22.85 13.61
CA HIS A 18 -33.21 -23.30 14.06
C HIS A 18 -33.12 -24.46 15.06
N ASP A 19 -32.13 -25.34 14.90
CA ASP A 19 -31.91 -26.49 15.79
C ASP A 19 -31.30 -26.10 17.15
N GLY A 20 -30.82 -24.86 17.32
CA GLY A 20 -30.09 -24.43 18.52
C GLY A 20 -30.63 -23.22 19.29
N THR A 21 -31.32 -22.27 18.64
CA THR A 21 -31.53 -20.91 19.23
C THR A 21 -32.97 -20.44 19.36
N GLY A 22 -33.96 -21.20 18.86
CA GLY A 22 -35.38 -20.87 19.04
C GLY A 22 -35.78 -19.52 18.43
N LEU A 23 -35.59 -19.36 17.13
CA LEU A 23 -36.03 -18.16 16.39
C LEU A 23 -37.56 -17.97 16.48
N THR A 24 -37.99 -16.74 16.70
CA THR A 24 -39.42 -16.39 16.73
C THR A 24 -40.07 -16.51 15.35
N LYS A 25 -41.40 -16.70 15.31
CA LYS A 25 -42.17 -16.75 14.06
C LYS A 25 -41.89 -15.55 13.15
N ARG A 26 -41.79 -14.35 13.74
CA ARG A 26 -41.46 -13.11 13.00
C ARG A 26 -40.06 -13.13 12.39
N GLN A 27 -39.07 -13.70 13.09
CA GLN A 27 -37.69 -13.80 12.58
C GLN A 27 -37.59 -14.82 11.44
N LEU A 28 -38.34 -15.93 11.52
CA LEU A 28 -38.43 -16.91 10.45
C LEU A 28 -39.09 -16.32 9.19
N GLU A 29 -40.16 -15.54 9.35
CA GLU A 29 -40.81 -14.82 8.24
C GLU A 29 -39.87 -13.81 7.58
N VAL A 30 -39.13 -13.04 8.38
CA VAL A 30 -38.13 -12.08 7.87
C VAL A 30 -37.05 -12.81 7.08
N HIS A 31 -36.45 -13.88 7.61
CA HIS A 31 -35.45 -14.65 6.88
C HIS A 31 -36.04 -15.33 5.63
N ALA A 32 -37.31 -15.77 5.65
CA ALA A 32 -37.97 -16.34 4.48
C ALA A 32 -38.06 -15.33 3.33
N ALA A 33 -38.39 -14.07 3.65
CA ALA A 33 -38.55 -12.98 2.69
C ALA A 33 -37.24 -12.46 2.08
N LEU A 34 -36.09 -12.71 2.72
CA LEU A 34 -34.80 -12.33 2.17
C LEU A 34 -34.35 -13.30 1.06
N PRO A 35 -33.89 -12.80 -0.11
CA PRO A 35 -33.26 -13.63 -1.13
C PRO A 35 -31.92 -14.17 -0.62
N GLU A 36 -31.47 -15.32 -1.15
CA GLU A 36 -30.10 -15.77 -0.91
C GLU A 36 -29.09 -14.85 -1.59
N GLY A 37 -27.94 -14.64 -0.95
CA GLY A 37 -26.89 -13.75 -1.43
C GLY A 37 -26.57 -12.61 -0.47
N ALA A 38 -25.74 -11.67 -0.93
CA ALA A 38 -25.34 -10.49 -0.18
C ALA A 38 -26.35 -9.35 -0.39
N LEU A 39 -26.74 -8.68 0.69
CA LEU A 39 -27.66 -7.54 0.71
C LEU A 39 -27.08 -6.43 1.57
N THR A 40 -27.26 -5.18 1.19
CA THR A 40 -26.98 -4.07 2.10
C THR A 40 -27.94 -4.10 3.29
N TRP A 41 -27.55 -3.47 4.40
CA TRP A 41 -28.41 -3.35 5.58
C TRP A 41 -29.76 -2.66 5.28
N SER A 42 -29.77 -1.72 4.34
CA SER A 42 -31.01 -1.03 3.92
C SER A 42 -31.92 -1.97 3.13
N GLU A 43 -31.37 -2.65 2.13
CA GLU A 43 -32.13 -3.60 1.29
C GLU A 43 -32.69 -4.76 2.12
N ALA A 44 -31.91 -5.29 3.07
CA ALA A 44 -32.39 -6.34 3.96
C ALA A 44 -33.53 -5.84 4.87
N GLY A 45 -33.46 -4.59 5.34
CA GLY A 45 -34.52 -3.97 6.14
C GLY A 45 -35.82 -3.79 5.35
N GLU A 46 -35.70 -3.27 4.12
CA GLU A 46 -36.82 -3.04 3.20
C GLU A 46 -37.47 -4.35 2.75
N ARG A 47 -36.67 -5.31 2.25
CA ARG A 47 -37.17 -6.61 1.76
C ARG A 47 -37.73 -7.48 2.88
N GLY A 48 -37.10 -7.44 4.06
CA GLY A 48 -37.59 -8.14 5.25
C GLY A 48 -38.76 -7.44 5.93
N GLY A 49 -39.10 -6.20 5.55
CA GLY A 49 -40.12 -5.38 6.20
C GLY A 49 -39.87 -5.26 7.72
N CYS A 50 -38.62 -5.05 8.13
CA CYS A 50 -38.22 -5.12 9.53
C CYS A 50 -37.22 -4.03 9.91
N SER A 51 -37.14 -3.74 11.21
CA SER A 51 -36.16 -2.81 11.73
C SER A 51 -34.77 -3.46 11.81
N ARG A 52 -33.73 -2.62 11.80
CA ARG A 52 -32.33 -3.03 11.94
C ARG A 52 -32.09 -3.97 13.13
N ALA A 53 -32.77 -3.72 14.26
CA ALA A 53 -32.65 -4.55 15.46
C ALA A 53 -33.08 -6.01 15.24
N VAL A 54 -33.99 -6.28 14.30
CA VAL A 54 -34.42 -7.66 13.96
C VAL A 54 -33.33 -8.38 13.16
N LEU A 55 -32.69 -7.68 12.22
CA LEU A 55 -31.55 -8.21 11.45
C LEU A 55 -30.34 -8.50 12.35
N GLU A 56 -30.06 -7.64 13.33
CA GLU A 56 -28.99 -7.85 14.32
C GLU A 56 -29.24 -9.09 15.18
N LYS A 57 -30.49 -9.34 15.56
CA LYS A 57 -30.85 -10.58 16.29
C LYS A 57 -30.71 -11.83 15.44
N LEU A 58 -31.04 -11.75 14.14
CA LEU A 58 -30.85 -12.86 13.19
C LEU A 58 -29.36 -13.16 12.97
N LEU A 59 -28.51 -12.14 12.90
CA LEU A 59 -27.06 -12.29 12.88
C LEU A 59 -26.53 -12.93 14.16
N ALA A 60 -26.97 -12.46 15.33
CA ALA A 60 -26.56 -13.01 16.62
C ALA A 60 -26.99 -14.47 16.81
N ALA A 61 -28.13 -14.86 16.22
CA ALA A 61 -28.60 -16.25 16.22
C ALA A 61 -27.88 -17.13 15.18
N GLY A 62 -26.97 -16.57 14.38
CA GLY A 62 -26.25 -17.30 13.32
C GLY A 62 -27.12 -17.64 12.11
N ALA A 63 -28.34 -17.09 12.01
CA ALA A 63 -29.21 -17.29 10.86
C ALA A 63 -28.80 -16.43 9.65
N LEU A 64 -28.04 -15.36 9.90
CA LEU A 64 -27.42 -14.51 8.89
C LEU A 64 -25.92 -14.42 9.18
N SER A 65 -25.13 -14.04 8.18
CA SER A 65 -23.70 -13.69 8.37
C SER A 65 -23.43 -12.28 7.89
N GLU A 66 -22.48 -11.60 8.52
CA GLU A 66 -22.02 -10.28 8.09
C GLU A 66 -20.73 -10.49 7.30
N GLU A 67 -20.77 -10.25 6.00
CA GLU A 67 -19.55 -10.13 5.20
C GLU A 67 -19.22 -8.63 5.13
N ARG A 68 -17.93 -8.31 5.23
CA ARG A 68 -17.53 -7.03 4.65
C ARG A 68 -17.83 -7.16 3.18
N ASP A 69 -18.31 -6.08 2.57
CA ASP A 69 -18.04 -5.96 1.16
C ASP A 69 -16.53 -6.15 1.09
N ALA A 70 -16.09 -7.27 0.49
CA ALA A 70 -14.97 -7.14 -0.39
C ALA A 70 -15.48 -6.03 -1.29
N ALA A 71 -15.05 -4.81 -1.01
CA ALA A 71 -14.84 -3.91 -2.08
C ALA A 71 -13.98 -4.78 -3.02
N GLU A 72 -14.62 -5.40 -4.01
CA GLU A 72 -14.39 -4.94 -5.35
C GLU A 72 -14.23 -3.45 -5.19
N VAL A 73 -12.98 -3.06 -4.90
CA VAL A 73 -12.36 -1.96 -5.57
C VAL A 73 -12.89 -2.19 -6.96
N GLN A 74 -13.96 -1.47 -7.30
CA GLN A 74 -14.14 -1.06 -8.66
C GLN A 74 -12.80 -0.41 -8.91
N GLU A 75 -11.84 -1.23 -9.34
CA GLU A 75 -10.71 -0.81 -10.09
C GLU A 75 -11.45 -0.10 -11.19
N VAL A 76 -11.59 1.22 -11.00
CA VAL A 76 -11.73 2.11 -12.11
C VAL A 76 -10.65 1.58 -13.00
N ARG A 77 -11.09 0.91 -14.08
CA ARG A 77 -10.22 0.41 -15.13
C ARG A 77 -9.74 1.67 -15.83
N LEU A 78 -9.00 2.49 -15.07
CA LEU A 78 -8.03 3.41 -15.53
C LEU A 78 -7.16 2.47 -16.33
N GLU A 79 -7.29 2.55 -17.64
CA GLU A 79 -6.32 2.01 -18.57
C GLU A 79 -5.01 2.69 -18.18
N ALA A 80 -4.35 2.13 -17.18
CA ALA A 80 -3.01 2.50 -16.79
C ALA A 80 -2.17 1.96 -17.93
N SER A 81 -2.05 2.80 -18.97
CA SER A 81 -1.17 2.53 -20.09
C SER A 81 0.20 2.21 -19.52
N ALA A 82 0.66 0.98 -19.75
CA ALA A 82 2.02 0.55 -19.46
C ALA A 82 3.01 1.10 -20.51
N GLU A 83 2.65 2.19 -21.20
CA GLU A 83 3.50 2.83 -22.21
C GLU A 83 4.83 3.24 -21.61
N ARG A 84 5.86 2.51 -22.05
CA ARG A 84 7.26 2.83 -21.77
C ARG A 84 7.63 4.04 -22.61
N HIS A 85 7.78 5.17 -21.95
CA HIS A 85 8.30 6.37 -22.56
C HIS A 85 9.83 6.25 -22.64
N ALA A 86 10.42 6.71 -23.74
CA ALA A 86 11.87 6.82 -23.83
C ALA A 86 12.39 7.77 -22.74
N HIS A 87 13.46 7.38 -22.07
CA HIS A 87 14.10 8.22 -21.07
C HIS A 87 14.81 9.41 -21.71
N THR A 88 14.79 10.55 -21.03
CA THR A 88 15.74 11.62 -21.34
C THR A 88 17.15 11.19 -20.95
N ASP A 89 18.18 11.84 -21.48
CA ASP A 89 19.56 11.52 -21.11
C ASP A 89 19.82 11.69 -19.60
N GLU A 90 19.13 12.64 -18.96
CA GLU A 90 19.21 12.88 -17.52
C GLU A 90 18.62 11.72 -16.71
N GLN A 91 17.43 11.25 -17.11
CA GLN A 91 16.79 10.07 -16.52
C GLN A 91 17.66 8.83 -16.71
N GLN A 92 18.19 8.61 -17.92
CA GLN A 92 19.04 7.47 -18.22
C GLN A 92 20.31 7.48 -17.38
N ARG A 93 20.98 8.63 -17.27
CA ARG A 93 22.17 8.80 -16.39
C ARG A 93 21.85 8.50 -14.93
N ALA A 94 20.70 8.96 -14.43
CA ALA A 94 20.27 8.68 -13.06
C ALA A 94 20.03 7.18 -12.83
N ILE A 95 19.33 6.53 -13.77
CA ILE A 95 19.07 5.09 -13.74
C ILE A 95 20.39 4.31 -13.74
N ASP A 96 21.29 4.60 -14.67
CA ASP A 96 22.57 3.87 -14.79
C ASP A 96 23.46 4.07 -13.56
N THR A 97 23.44 5.26 -12.98
CA THR A 97 24.17 5.57 -11.75
C THR A 97 23.69 4.73 -10.58
N VAL A 98 22.36 4.63 -10.37
CA VAL A 98 21.80 3.83 -9.27
C VAL A 98 21.94 2.33 -9.58
N ALA A 99 21.80 1.92 -10.84
CA ALA A 99 21.99 0.53 -11.27
C ALA A 99 23.41 0.00 -10.94
N ALA A 100 24.44 0.82 -11.14
CA ALA A 100 25.81 0.45 -10.75
C ALA A 100 25.94 0.18 -9.23
N ALA A 101 25.23 0.94 -8.39
CA ALA A 101 25.20 0.71 -6.95
C ALA A 101 24.45 -0.58 -6.60
N LEU A 102 23.35 -0.88 -7.29
CA LEU A 102 22.59 -2.14 -7.15
C LEU A 102 23.46 -3.35 -7.49
N GLU A 103 24.19 -3.31 -8.59
CA GLU A 103 25.09 -4.39 -9.05
C GLU A 103 26.26 -4.61 -8.09
N SER A 104 26.80 -3.54 -7.52
CA SER A 104 27.91 -3.65 -6.56
C SER A 104 27.49 -4.04 -5.15
N ALA A 105 26.19 -4.25 -4.90
CA ALA A 105 25.61 -4.60 -3.60
C ALA A 105 26.12 -3.72 -2.44
N ARG A 106 26.24 -2.41 -2.71
CA ARG A 106 26.70 -1.42 -1.74
C ARG A 106 25.58 -0.46 -1.39
N HIS A 107 25.57 -0.05 -0.12
CA HIS A 107 24.76 1.07 0.30
C HIS A 107 25.28 2.37 -0.31
N GLU A 108 24.41 3.06 -1.03
CA GLU A 108 24.61 4.43 -1.47
C GLU A 108 23.27 5.17 -1.33
N ALA A 109 23.32 6.39 -0.80
CA ALA A 109 22.16 7.24 -0.67
C ALA A 109 22.17 8.26 -1.79
N PHE A 110 21.07 8.34 -2.53
CA PHE A 110 20.92 9.23 -3.67
C PHE A 110 19.84 10.26 -3.39
N LEU A 111 20.09 11.51 -3.79
CA LEU A 111 19.08 12.56 -3.85
C LEU A 111 18.74 12.81 -5.32
N LEU A 112 17.57 12.34 -5.76
CA LEU A 112 17.02 12.61 -7.08
C LEU A 112 16.23 13.92 -7.05
N TYR A 113 16.90 14.99 -7.47
CA TYR A 113 16.32 16.31 -7.57
C TYR A 113 15.77 16.54 -8.98
N GLY A 114 14.50 16.90 -9.07
CA GLY A 114 13.90 17.28 -10.34
C GLY A 114 12.50 17.84 -10.15
N VAL A 115 12.15 18.84 -10.95
CA VAL A 115 10.86 19.53 -10.84
C VAL A 115 9.68 18.57 -11.06
N THR A 116 8.47 18.96 -10.64
CA THR A 116 7.27 18.18 -10.95
C THR A 116 7.13 18.02 -12.46
N GLY A 117 6.88 16.79 -12.92
CA GLY A 117 6.80 16.47 -14.35
C GLY A 117 8.14 16.07 -14.99
N SER A 118 9.28 16.15 -14.30
CA SER A 118 10.58 15.69 -14.85
C SER A 118 10.72 14.16 -14.97
N GLY A 119 9.69 13.41 -14.57
CA GLY A 119 9.65 11.95 -14.72
C GLY A 119 10.37 11.16 -13.62
N LYS A 120 10.56 11.74 -12.42
CA LYS A 120 11.08 11.05 -11.22
C LYS A 120 10.48 9.65 -11.02
N THR A 121 9.15 9.55 -11.10
CA THR A 121 8.43 8.28 -10.94
C THR A 121 8.80 7.23 -12.00
N LEU A 122 9.11 7.65 -13.24
CA LEU A 122 9.58 6.72 -14.27
C LEU A 122 10.93 6.11 -13.86
N VAL A 123 11.86 6.95 -13.39
CA VAL A 123 13.16 6.49 -12.87
C VAL A 123 12.98 5.50 -11.71
N TYR A 124 12.05 5.76 -10.78
CA TYR A 124 11.76 4.83 -9.67
C TYR A 124 11.27 3.46 -10.15
N LEU A 125 10.35 3.45 -11.11
CA LEU A 125 9.75 2.22 -11.61
C LEU A 125 10.75 1.41 -12.45
N ASP A 126 11.59 2.05 -13.27
CA ASP A 126 12.64 1.38 -14.03
C ASP A 126 13.70 0.75 -13.11
N LEU A 127 14.10 1.46 -12.04
CA LEU A 127 15.00 0.90 -11.03
C LEU A 127 14.34 -0.26 -10.26
N ALA A 128 13.05 -0.12 -9.92
CA ALA A 128 12.31 -1.18 -9.25
C ALA A 128 12.25 -2.46 -10.10
N GLU A 129 11.96 -2.35 -11.39
CA GLU A 129 11.97 -3.50 -12.32
C GLU A 129 13.33 -4.19 -12.37
N ARG A 130 14.44 -3.45 -12.39
CA ARG A 130 15.79 -4.03 -12.35
C ARG A 130 16.06 -4.80 -11.05
N VAL A 131 15.62 -4.28 -9.92
CA VAL A 131 15.75 -4.93 -8.60
C VAL A 131 14.94 -6.22 -8.55
N ILE A 132 13.71 -6.18 -9.05
CA ILE A 132 12.80 -7.32 -9.10
C ILE A 132 13.30 -8.39 -10.07
N ALA A 133 13.86 -7.99 -11.22
CA ALA A 133 14.50 -8.92 -12.15
C ALA A 133 15.71 -9.64 -11.53
N ALA A 134 16.38 -9.03 -10.53
CA ALA A 134 17.43 -9.66 -9.74
C ALA A 134 16.90 -10.52 -8.57
N GLY A 135 15.60 -10.77 -8.49
CA GLY A 135 14.96 -11.57 -7.44
C GLY A 135 14.87 -10.89 -6.08
N ARG A 136 14.94 -9.55 -6.05
CA ARG A 136 14.87 -8.73 -4.83
C ARG A 136 13.61 -7.88 -4.82
N GLN A 137 13.24 -7.39 -3.63
CA GLN A 137 12.01 -6.63 -3.42
C GLN A 137 12.28 -5.14 -3.24
N VAL A 138 11.27 -4.31 -3.52
CA VAL A 138 11.35 -2.85 -3.42
C VAL A 138 10.42 -2.33 -2.35
N LEU A 139 10.93 -1.43 -1.51
CA LEU A 139 10.12 -0.59 -0.64
C LEU A 139 9.97 0.78 -1.27
N PHE A 140 8.74 1.17 -1.60
CA PHE A 140 8.44 2.49 -2.17
C PHE A 140 7.54 3.27 -1.21
N LEU A 141 8.15 4.24 -0.53
CA LEU A 141 7.49 5.20 0.34
C LEU A 141 7.06 6.45 -0.40
N LEU A 142 5.85 6.92 -0.08
CA LEU A 142 5.27 8.19 -0.55
C LEU A 142 4.42 8.82 0.55
N PRO A 143 4.17 10.14 0.50
CA PRO A 143 3.26 10.80 1.44
C PRO A 143 1.84 10.21 1.38
N GLU A 144 1.11 10.27 2.50
CA GLU A 144 -0.25 9.73 2.58
C GLU A 144 -1.20 10.34 1.54
N ILE A 145 -1.08 11.65 1.30
CA ILE A 145 -1.87 12.37 0.28
C ILE A 145 -1.51 11.99 -1.17
N ALA A 146 -0.30 11.48 -1.39
CA ALA A 146 0.19 11.11 -2.72
C ALA A 146 -0.22 9.67 -3.09
N LEU A 147 -0.60 8.84 -2.10
CA LEU A 147 -1.06 7.47 -2.30
C LEU A 147 -2.48 7.43 -2.83
N THR A 148 -2.62 7.88 -4.06
CA THR A 148 -3.89 7.88 -4.78
C THR A 148 -4.16 6.50 -5.40
N PRO A 149 -5.43 6.09 -5.54
CA PRO A 149 -5.79 4.88 -6.29
C PRO A 149 -5.23 4.86 -7.71
N GLN A 150 -5.11 6.03 -8.36
CA GLN A 150 -4.55 6.21 -9.69
C GLN A 150 -3.06 5.83 -9.73
N LEU A 151 -2.27 6.29 -8.77
CA LEU A 151 -0.86 5.93 -8.68
C LEU A 151 -0.71 4.44 -8.37
N ALA A 152 -1.47 3.92 -7.41
CA ALA A 152 -1.45 2.50 -7.09
C ALA A 152 -1.78 1.61 -8.31
N ALA A 153 -2.79 2.00 -9.11
CA ALA A 153 -3.15 1.31 -10.34
C ALA A 153 -2.01 1.35 -11.38
N ARG A 154 -1.34 2.51 -11.54
CA ARG A 154 -0.18 2.62 -12.44
C ARG A 154 0.99 1.75 -12.01
N VAL A 155 1.29 1.73 -10.70
CA VAL A 155 2.34 0.86 -10.16
C VAL A 155 1.99 -0.60 -10.37
N ARG A 156 0.74 -1.03 -10.09
CA ARG A 156 0.28 -2.41 -10.31
C ARG A 156 0.28 -2.82 -11.78
N ALA A 157 -0.08 -1.92 -12.69
CA ALA A 157 -0.02 -2.20 -14.12
C ALA A 157 1.41 -2.51 -14.60
N ARG A 158 2.41 -1.89 -13.96
CA ARG A 158 3.83 -2.11 -14.27
C ARG A 158 4.46 -3.25 -13.45
N ILE A 159 4.08 -3.38 -12.19
CA ILE A 159 4.57 -4.37 -11.22
C ILE A 159 3.36 -5.06 -10.57
N PRO A 160 2.83 -6.15 -11.17
CA PRO A 160 1.58 -6.77 -10.74
C PRO A 160 1.57 -7.24 -9.28
N ARG A 161 2.70 -7.76 -8.78
CA ARG A 161 2.86 -8.25 -7.40
C ARG A 161 3.17 -7.09 -6.44
N THR A 162 2.32 -6.06 -6.46
CA THR A 162 2.43 -4.87 -5.59
C THR A 162 1.39 -4.90 -4.48
N VAL A 163 1.84 -4.76 -3.23
CA VAL A 163 0.98 -4.53 -2.06
C VAL A 163 0.95 -3.04 -1.72
N VAL A 164 -0.25 -2.48 -1.54
CA VAL A 164 -0.45 -1.09 -1.11
C VAL A 164 -0.62 -1.05 0.41
N TRP A 165 0.22 -0.30 1.13
CA TRP A 165 0.30 -0.32 2.59
C TRP A 165 -0.01 1.05 3.21
N HIS A 166 -1.17 1.18 3.85
CA HIS A 166 -1.59 2.43 4.51
C HIS A 166 -2.49 2.21 5.75
N SER A 167 -2.77 3.30 6.45
CA SER A 167 -3.56 3.36 7.69
C SER A 167 -5.01 2.88 7.54
N GLY A 168 -5.60 3.09 6.36
CA GLY A 168 -7.02 2.79 6.08
C GLY A 168 -7.44 1.31 6.09
N PHE A 169 -6.50 0.36 6.14
CA PHE A 169 -6.83 -1.07 6.27
C PHE A 169 -7.23 -1.44 7.69
N THR A 170 -8.01 -2.50 7.82
CA THR A 170 -8.35 -3.09 9.11
C THR A 170 -7.26 -4.03 9.61
N ASP A 171 -7.31 -4.43 10.89
CA ASP A 171 -6.30 -5.34 11.46
C ASP A 171 -6.19 -6.68 10.71
N GLY A 172 -7.33 -7.24 10.29
CA GLY A 172 -7.34 -8.50 9.54
C GLY A 172 -6.69 -8.37 8.16
N GLU A 173 -6.98 -7.30 7.43
CA GLU A 173 -6.37 -7.02 6.12
C GLU A 173 -4.87 -6.76 6.26
N ARG A 174 -4.46 -5.96 7.26
CA ARG A 174 -3.04 -5.74 7.56
C ARG A 174 -2.33 -7.04 7.90
N ALA A 175 -2.95 -7.92 8.67
CA ALA A 175 -2.37 -9.21 9.03
C ALA A 175 -2.19 -10.14 7.82
N GLU A 176 -3.14 -10.12 6.87
CA GLU A 176 -3.02 -10.86 5.61
C GLU A 176 -1.90 -10.28 4.73
N MET A 177 -1.92 -8.96 4.52
CA MET A 177 -0.88 -8.28 3.74
C MET A 177 0.52 -8.47 4.34
N TRP A 178 0.64 -8.41 5.67
CA TRP A 178 1.89 -8.67 6.37
C TRP A 178 2.39 -10.09 6.10
N ARG A 179 1.50 -11.11 6.17
CA ARG A 179 1.85 -12.51 5.86
C ARG A 179 2.28 -12.68 4.41
N GLN A 180 1.55 -12.09 3.47
CA GLN A 180 1.88 -12.09 2.05
C GLN A 180 3.28 -11.51 1.78
N VAL A 181 3.58 -10.34 2.36
CA VAL A 181 4.89 -9.70 2.21
C VAL A 181 6.00 -10.54 2.85
N ALA A 182 5.77 -11.07 4.06
CA ALA A 182 6.72 -11.91 4.78
C ALA A 182 7.03 -13.23 4.05
N ALA A 183 6.05 -13.78 3.34
CA ALA A 183 6.20 -14.99 2.53
C ALA A 183 6.98 -14.75 1.22
N GLY A 184 7.31 -13.50 0.87
CA GLY A 184 7.96 -13.16 -0.40
C GLY A 184 7.02 -13.22 -1.60
N GLU A 185 5.70 -13.16 -1.37
CA GLU A 185 4.70 -13.18 -2.44
C GLU A 185 4.55 -11.82 -3.14
N THR A 186 5.18 -10.79 -2.59
CA THR A 186 5.14 -9.41 -3.05
C THR A 186 6.49 -8.98 -3.61
N ASP A 187 6.52 -8.34 -4.78
CA ASP A 187 7.75 -7.81 -5.38
C ASP A 187 7.99 -6.34 -4.96
N LEU A 188 6.90 -5.59 -4.74
CA LEU A 188 6.96 -4.19 -4.33
C LEU A 188 5.93 -3.87 -3.24
N VAL A 189 6.38 -3.21 -2.17
CA VAL A 189 5.50 -2.60 -1.16
C VAL A 189 5.42 -1.10 -1.43
N LEU A 190 4.26 -0.63 -1.84
CA LEU A 190 3.95 0.79 -2.06
C LEU A 190 3.19 1.30 -0.84
N GLY A 191 3.71 2.27 -0.10
CA GLY A 191 2.98 2.68 1.10
C GLY A 191 3.45 3.96 1.77
N THR A 192 2.69 4.35 2.78
CA THR A 192 3.00 5.55 3.55
C THR A 192 4.08 5.27 4.59
N ARG A 193 4.33 6.23 5.49
CA ARG A 193 5.30 6.15 6.58
C ARG A 193 5.41 4.78 7.28
N SER A 194 4.28 4.12 7.56
CA SER A 194 4.26 2.84 8.30
C SER A 194 4.77 1.63 7.50
N ALA A 195 4.78 1.73 6.16
CA ALA A 195 5.25 0.66 5.28
C ALA A 195 6.76 0.42 5.41
N LEU A 196 7.50 1.35 6.03
CA LEU A 196 8.91 1.18 6.38
C LEU A 196 9.18 -0.11 7.18
N PHE A 197 8.19 -0.57 7.96
CA PHE A 197 8.29 -1.77 8.78
C PHE A 197 7.74 -3.02 8.10
N ALA A 198 7.47 -2.98 6.80
CA ALA A 198 7.02 -4.14 6.05
C ALA A 198 8.11 -5.24 6.05
N PRO A 199 7.74 -6.51 6.29
CA PRO A 199 8.70 -7.60 6.51
C PRO A 199 9.23 -8.17 5.18
N LEU A 200 9.96 -7.36 4.41
CA LEU A 200 10.53 -7.80 3.13
C LEU A 200 11.63 -8.85 3.38
N PRO A 201 11.50 -10.11 2.90
CA PRO A 201 12.55 -11.13 3.05
C PRO A 201 13.82 -10.83 2.25
N ALA A 202 13.73 -10.12 1.12
CA ALA A 202 14.86 -9.85 0.24
C ALA A 202 14.86 -8.40 -0.31
N PRO A 203 14.88 -7.37 0.56
CA PRO A 203 14.86 -5.97 0.13
C PRO A 203 16.11 -5.66 -0.71
N GLY A 204 15.94 -4.93 -1.81
CA GLY A 204 17.01 -4.56 -2.74
C GLY A 204 17.10 -3.07 -3.05
N LEU A 205 16.03 -2.32 -2.82
CA LEU A 205 15.99 -0.87 -3.00
C LEU A 205 14.93 -0.25 -2.08
N VAL A 206 15.25 0.92 -1.54
CA VAL A 206 14.27 1.79 -0.87
C VAL A 206 14.12 3.08 -1.67
N VAL A 207 12.89 3.43 -2.02
CA VAL A 207 12.53 4.72 -2.64
C VAL A 207 11.72 5.51 -1.63
N VAL A 208 12.02 6.80 -1.49
CA VAL A 208 11.24 7.75 -0.70
C VAL A 208 10.90 8.93 -1.60
N ASP A 209 9.68 8.97 -2.12
CA ASP A 209 9.22 10.08 -2.95
C ASP A 209 8.73 11.25 -2.10
N GLU A 210 8.81 12.46 -2.65
CA GLU A 210 8.58 13.73 -1.95
C GLU A 210 9.21 13.75 -0.54
N GLU A 211 10.51 13.42 -0.44
CA GLU A 211 11.23 13.22 0.83
C GLU A 211 11.17 14.42 1.79
N HIS A 212 10.89 15.60 1.27
CA HIS A 212 10.74 16.84 2.02
C HIS A 212 9.44 16.93 2.82
N GLU A 213 8.51 16.01 2.57
CA GLU A 213 7.16 16.09 3.07
C GLU A 213 7.07 15.70 4.56
N HIS A 214 6.34 16.51 5.35
CA HIS A 214 6.31 16.43 6.81
C HIS A 214 5.57 15.19 7.36
N SER A 215 4.66 14.56 6.62
CA SER A 215 3.93 13.35 7.05
C SER A 215 4.85 12.16 7.30
N TYR A 216 6.09 12.19 6.80
CA TYR A 216 7.11 11.20 7.19
C TYR A 216 7.52 11.28 8.66
N LYS A 217 7.23 12.38 9.37
CA LYS A 217 7.44 12.51 10.81
C LYS A 217 6.23 11.99 11.59
N GLN A 218 6.46 10.97 12.42
CA GLN A 218 5.48 10.48 13.39
C GLN A 218 5.53 11.35 14.66
N GLU A 219 4.42 12.03 14.95
CA GLU A 219 4.29 12.94 16.10
C GLU A 219 3.95 12.20 17.42
N SER A 220 3.22 11.09 17.32
CA SER A 220 2.88 10.25 18.48
C SER A 220 4.00 9.26 18.82
N VAL A 221 3.97 8.70 20.03
CA VAL A 221 4.97 7.72 20.47
C VAL A 221 4.66 6.35 19.84
N PRO A 222 5.66 5.60 19.34
CA PRO A 222 7.08 5.99 19.21
C PRO A 222 7.27 7.03 18.11
N ARG A 223 8.03 8.09 18.42
CA ARG A 223 8.34 9.17 17.46
C ARG A 223 9.49 8.74 16.57
N TYR A 224 9.30 8.79 15.26
CA TYR A 224 10.33 8.51 14.28
C TYR A 224 10.13 9.35 13.02
N HIS A 225 11.15 9.45 12.18
CA HIS A 225 11.05 10.05 10.86
C HIS A 225 11.34 8.96 9.81
N ALA A 226 10.35 8.61 8.97
CA ALA A 226 10.51 7.49 8.04
C ALA A 226 11.58 7.72 6.98
N ARG A 227 11.71 8.94 6.42
CA ARG A 227 12.85 9.28 5.53
C ARG A 227 14.19 8.92 6.17
N ASP A 228 14.46 9.42 7.38
CA ASP A 228 15.75 9.20 8.04
C ASP A 228 15.96 7.71 8.36
N LEU A 229 14.92 7.04 8.87
CA LEU A 229 14.97 5.62 9.14
C LEU A 229 15.08 4.79 7.85
N ALA A 230 14.57 5.22 6.71
CA ALA A 230 14.74 4.55 5.43
C ALA A 230 16.21 4.55 5.00
N VAL A 231 16.93 5.66 5.22
CA VAL A 231 18.38 5.73 4.97
C VAL A 231 19.15 4.80 5.90
N VAL A 232 18.80 4.78 7.20
CA VAL A 232 19.41 3.86 8.17
C VAL A 232 19.11 2.41 7.85
N TYR A 233 17.86 2.09 7.50
CA TYR A 233 17.40 0.76 7.12
C TYR A 233 18.13 0.25 5.88
N ALA A 234 18.22 1.07 4.82
CA ALA A 234 18.97 0.74 3.62
C ALA A 234 20.46 0.53 3.90
N LYS A 235 21.05 1.33 4.78
CA LYS A 235 22.44 1.17 5.20
C LYS A 235 22.69 -0.14 5.95
N GLN A 236 21.81 -0.51 6.87
CA GLN A 236 21.90 -1.77 7.62
C GLN A 236 21.81 -3.00 6.71
N LEU A 237 21.02 -2.88 5.64
CA LEU A 237 20.84 -3.94 4.64
C LEU A 237 21.89 -3.93 3.52
N GLY A 238 22.78 -2.93 3.47
CA GLY A 238 23.75 -2.78 2.39
C GLY A 238 23.12 -2.49 1.03
N ILE A 239 21.95 -1.83 0.99
CA ILE A 239 21.21 -1.53 -0.24
C ILE A 239 21.15 -0.04 -0.55
N PRO A 240 20.94 0.34 -1.82
CA PRO A 240 20.68 1.72 -2.19
C PRO A 240 19.38 2.27 -1.60
N VAL A 241 19.39 3.59 -1.36
CA VAL A 241 18.20 4.39 -1.06
C VAL A 241 18.13 5.59 -1.99
N LEU A 242 16.96 5.84 -2.57
CA LEU A 242 16.72 6.95 -3.49
C LEU A 242 15.67 7.89 -2.89
N LEU A 243 16.11 9.10 -2.55
CA LEU A 243 15.28 10.17 -2.00
C LEU A 243 14.87 11.10 -3.15
N GLY A 244 13.58 11.16 -3.44
CA GLY A 244 12.97 11.94 -4.50
C GLY A 244 12.44 13.27 -4.02
N SER A 245 12.72 14.36 -4.74
CA SER A 245 12.09 15.65 -4.42
C SER A 245 12.13 16.65 -5.54
N ALA A 246 11.04 17.40 -5.72
CA ALA A 246 11.07 18.67 -6.46
C ALA A 246 11.56 19.85 -5.61
N THR A 247 11.50 19.73 -4.28
CA THR A 247 11.91 20.76 -3.32
C THR A 247 12.63 20.09 -2.15
N PRO A 248 13.90 19.65 -2.32
CA PRO A 248 14.61 18.87 -1.32
C PRO A 248 14.63 19.53 0.05
N SER A 249 14.53 18.72 1.11
CA SER A 249 14.68 19.17 2.47
C SER A 249 16.08 19.73 2.72
N LEU A 250 16.20 20.66 3.67
CA LEU A 250 17.51 21.25 4.00
C LEU A 250 18.47 20.19 4.52
N GLU A 251 17.98 19.18 5.23
CA GLU A 251 18.78 18.05 5.69
C GLU A 251 19.33 17.23 4.52
N SER A 252 18.51 16.95 3.51
CA SER A 252 18.94 16.22 2.31
C SER A 252 19.94 17.05 1.49
N VAL A 253 19.71 18.35 1.33
CA VAL A 253 20.67 19.27 0.68
C VAL A 253 21.98 19.33 1.45
N TRP A 254 21.93 19.37 2.78
CA TRP A 254 23.13 19.37 3.62
C TRP A 254 23.93 18.09 3.46
N ASN A 255 23.27 16.93 3.47
CA ASN A 255 23.93 15.64 3.27
C ASN A 255 24.49 15.45 1.85
N ALA A 256 23.92 16.16 0.88
CA ALA A 256 24.39 16.20 -0.51
C ALA A 256 25.60 17.14 -0.72
N LYS A 257 25.93 18.00 0.24
CA LYS A 257 27.12 18.86 0.16
C LYS A 257 28.37 18.09 0.57
N PRO A 258 29.49 18.28 -0.15
CA PRO A 258 30.80 17.81 0.32
C PRO A 258 31.13 18.47 1.67
N GLY A 259 31.65 17.69 2.61
CA GLY A 259 32.24 18.24 3.83
C GLY A 259 33.66 18.73 3.57
N ASP A 260 34.27 19.41 4.54
CA ASP A 260 35.69 19.77 4.45
C ASP A 260 36.54 18.49 4.41
N GLY A 261 37.11 18.19 3.23
CA GLY A 261 37.91 16.98 2.97
C GLY A 261 37.16 15.65 2.87
N SER A 262 35.82 15.62 2.83
CA SER A 262 35.04 14.37 2.74
C SER A 262 34.02 14.37 1.61
N ALA A 263 33.81 13.19 1.01
CA ALA A 263 32.76 12.98 0.03
C ALA A 263 31.36 13.27 0.64
N PRO A 264 30.40 13.76 -0.17
CA PRO A 264 29.04 13.98 0.29
C PRO A 264 28.42 12.66 0.76
N ARG A 265 27.52 12.73 1.74
CA ARG A 265 26.81 11.55 2.23
C ARG A 265 25.77 11.08 1.22
N TYR A 266 25.14 12.02 0.52
CA TYR A 266 24.17 11.74 -0.55
C TYR A 266 24.76 12.14 -1.91
N ARG A 267 24.63 11.26 -2.90
CA ARG A 267 24.98 11.59 -4.27
C ARG A 267 23.78 12.23 -4.97
N VAL A 268 23.98 13.43 -5.52
CA VAL A 268 22.92 14.16 -6.22
C VAL A 268 22.77 13.66 -7.65
N LEU A 269 21.53 13.41 -8.06
CA LEU A 269 21.12 13.12 -9.42
C LEU A 269 20.11 14.20 -9.83
N GLN A 270 20.30 14.85 -10.98
CA GLN A 270 19.40 15.89 -11.46
C GLN A 270 18.60 15.41 -12.67
N LEU A 271 17.29 15.72 -12.66
CA LEU A 271 16.31 15.53 -13.73
C LEU A 271 15.59 16.84 -14.07
#